data_AF-A0A643K2N6-F1
#
_entry.id   AF-A0A643K2N6-F1
#
_cell.length_a   1.000
_cell.length_b   1.000
_cell.length_c   1.000
_cell.angle_alpha   90.00
_cell.angle_beta   90.00
_cell.angle_gamma   90.00
#
_symmetry.space_group_name_H-M   'P 1'
#
loop_
_entity.id
_entity.type
_entity.pdbx_description
1 polymer ?
#
loop_
_entity_poly.entity_id
_entity_poly.type
_entity_poly.pdbx_seq_one_letter_code
_entity_poly.pdbx_strand_id
1 'polypeptide(L)'
;MKRRGVLVAAGTALPIPLIGGCLADGSNAVQRAEAGGGSGGNTASLPDGKGPVRGESDAEVTVREVEDRENIAYIPENDTIRYVSAWRHTNHEAVEAGEKPEREAVYDTLPFTEWAARRCTFAAARAAADHVRTELDVADPRSISGGVSSRVEGERSAAVVESVETYDWDGNLVHETGVAFETLVAATPRTVHATYVFGERETQLDVPVYARHVVLQHS
;
A
#
# COMPACT_ATOMS: atom_id res chain seq x y z
N MET A 1 6.02 -18.45 -58.80
CA MET A 1 5.54 -19.65 -58.06
C MET A 1 4.96 -19.16 -56.73
N LYS A 2 3.66 -18.79 -56.65
CA LYS A 2 2.54 -19.62 -56.14
C LYS A 2 2.94 -20.62 -55.04
N ARG A 3 2.51 -20.34 -53.80
CA ARG A 3 1.67 -21.25 -52.98
C ARG A 3 0.95 -20.46 -51.89
N ARG A 4 -0.37 -20.57 -51.95
CA ARG A 4 -1.37 -20.14 -50.98
C ARG A 4 -1.38 -21.14 -49.83
N GLY A 5 -1.59 -20.67 -48.61
CA GLY A 5 -2.01 -21.47 -47.46
C GLY A 5 -3.14 -20.73 -46.75
N VAL A 6 -4.37 -21.14 -47.05
CA VAL A 6 -5.60 -20.71 -46.36
C VAL A 6 -5.79 -21.65 -45.18
N LEU A 7 -6.06 -21.10 -44.00
CA LEU A 7 -6.67 -21.84 -42.90
C LEU A 7 -7.76 -20.99 -42.26
N VAL A 8 -8.97 -21.53 -42.37
CA VAL A 8 -10.23 -21.09 -41.77
C VAL A 8 -10.38 -21.87 -40.47
N ALA A 9 -10.71 -21.18 -39.37
CA ALA A 9 -11.35 -21.74 -38.18
C ALA A 9 -12.05 -20.55 -37.47
N ALA A 10 -13.38 -20.46 -37.52
CA ALA A 10 -14.31 -20.98 -36.52
C ALA A 10 -13.92 -20.49 -35.10
N GLY A 11 -14.59 -19.53 -34.46
CA GLY A 11 -16.02 -19.27 -34.43
C GLY A 11 -16.61 -19.82 -33.14
N THR A 12 -16.31 -19.19 -32.00
CA THR A 12 -17.06 -19.36 -30.74
C THR A 12 -17.11 -18.02 -30.02
N ALA A 13 -18.28 -17.39 -30.06
CA ALA A 13 -18.66 -16.26 -29.23
C ALA A 13 -18.85 -16.77 -27.78
N LEU A 14 -18.26 -16.08 -26.81
CA LEU A 14 -18.65 -16.18 -25.41
C LEU A 14 -18.99 -14.78 -24.88
N PRO A 15 -20.15 -14.62 -24.22
CA PRO A 15 -20.63 -13.33 -23.74
C PRO A 15 -19.88 -12.84 -22.51
N ILE A 16 -19.60 -11.54 -22.50
CA ILE A 16 -19.11 -10.74 -21.37
C ILE A 16 -20.28 -10.53 -20.39
N PRO A 17 -20.19 -10.94 -19.11
CA PRO A 17 -21.03 -10.34 -18.09
C PRO A 17 -20.43 -9.01 -17.64
N LEU A 18 -21.10 -7.93 -18.04
CA LEU A 18 -21.06 -6.63 -17.40
C LEU A 18 -21.49 -6.80 -15.93
N ILE A 19 -20.63 -6.42 -14.98
CA ILE A 19 -21.08 -6.10 -13.63
C ILE A 19 -20.70 -4.65 -13.36
N GLY A 20 -21.71 -3.79 -13.48
CA GLY A 20 -21.69 -2.43 -13.01
C GLY A 20 -21.65 -2.38 -11.48
N GLY A 21 -21.12 -1.27 -10.97
CA GLY A 21 -21.08 -1.00 -9.54
C GLY A 21 -22.46 -0.73 -8.93
N CYS A 22 -22.50 -0.80 -7.60
CA CYS A 22 -23.37 -0.01 -6.75
C CYS A 22 -22.66 0.17 -5.40
N LEU A 23 -22.25 1.41 -5.11
CA LEU A 23 -22.31 1.93 -3.75
C LEU A 23 -23.79 2.05 -3.37
N ALA A 24 -24.20 1.52 -2.21
CA ALA A 24 -25.12 2.22 -1.30
C ALA A 24 -25.31 1.45 0.01
N ASP A 25 -25.13 2.24 1.06
CA ASP A 25 -25.44 2.15 2.48
C ASP A 25 -26.88 1.68 2.80
N GLY A 26 -27.12 1.16 4.01
CA GLY A 26 -28.46 0.90 4.51
C GLY A 26 -28.60 -0.22 5.55
N SER A 27 -28.57 0.16 6.82
CA SER A 27 -28.89 -0.66 7.99
C SER A 27 -30.27 -1.32 7.89
N ASN A 28 -30.39 -2.61 8.25
CA ASN A 28 -31.59 -3.08 8.94
C ASN A 28 -31.35 -4.34 9.79
N ALA A 29 -31.97 -4.31 10.96
CA ALA A 29 -31.87 -5.28 12.03
C ALA A 29 -32.76 -6.51 11.78
N VAL A 30 -32.24 -7.67 12.21
CA VAL A 30 -32.91 -8.89 12.70
C VAL A 30 -34.04 -9.47 11.83
N GLN A 31 -33.74 -10.59 11.16
CA GLN A 31 -34.67 -11.72 11.15
C GLN A 31 -33.92 -13.06 11.18
N ARG A 32 -34.22 -13.81 12.23
CA ARG A 32 -33.85 -15.18 12.52
C ARG A 32 -34.53 -16.11 11.51
N ALA A 33 -33.74 -16.89 10.78
CA ALA A 33 -34.21 -18.09 10.11
C ALA A 33 -33.20 -19.21 10.36
N GLU A 34 -33.58 -20.14 11.22
CA GLU A 34 -32.92 -21.44 11.34
C GLU A 34 -33.22 -22.24 10.07
N ALA A 35 -32.17 -22.62 9.35
CA ALA A 35 -32.21 -23.74 8.42
C ALA A 35 -30.87 -24.46 8.52
N GLY A 36 -30.90 -25.60 9.20
CA GLY A 36 -29.80 -26.53 9.27
C GLY A 36 -29.41 -27.05 7.88
N GLY A 37 -28.11 -27.22 7.70
CA GLY A 37 -27.53 -27.78 6.49
C GLY A 37 -26.01 -27.80 6.64
N GLY A 38 -25.52 -28.73 7.47
CA GLY A 38 -24.10 -28.97 7.64
C GLY A 38 -23.47 -29.33 6.30
N SER A 39 -22.62 -28.45 5.81
CA SER A 39 -21.54 -28.78 4.90
C SER A 39 -20.27 -28.24 5.53
N GLY A 40 -19.67 -29.07 6.39
CA GLY A 40 -18.37 -28.82 6.99
C GLY A 40 -17.30 -28.87 5.91
N GLY A 41 -17.22 -27.82 5.11
CA GLY A 41 -15.99 -27.48 4.42
C GLY A 41 -15.03 -26.97 5.49
N ASN A 42 -14.09 -27.81 5.90
CA ASN A 42 -12.97 -27.40 6.76
C ASN A 42 -12.02 -26.52 5.94
N THR A 43 -12.48 -25.36 5.47
CA THR A 43 -11.59 -24.29 5.03
C THR A 43 -11.00 -23.73 6.30
N ALA A 44 -9.76 -24.13 6.61
CA ALA A 44 -9.01 -23.56 7.71
C ALA A 44 -9.05 -22.04 7.54
N SER A 45 -9.69 -21.35 8.49
CA SER A 45 -9.69 -19.89 8.49
C SER A 45 -8.26 -19.42 8.78
N LEU A 46 -7.77 -18.49 7.96
CA LEU A 46 -6.45 -17.89 8.16
C LEU A 46 -6.39 -17.22 9.53
N PRO A 47 -5.20 -17.13 10.16
CA PRO A 47 -5.05 -16.37 11.39
C PRO A 47 -5.42 -14.90 11.19
N ASP A 48 -5.89 -14.26 12.25
CA ASP A 48 -6.15 -12.83 12.25
C ASP A 48 -4.85 -12.02 12.34
N GLY A 49 -4.82 -10.87 11.66
CA GLY A 49 -3.76 -9.88 11.85
C GLY A 49 -3.80 -9.23 13.25
N LYS A 50 -2.72 -8.56 13.63
CA LYS A 50 -2.62 -7.84 14.91
C LYS A 50 -2.29 -6.35 14.71
N GLY A 51 -2.72 -5.51 15.65
CA GLY A 51 -2.44 -4.08 15.66
C GLY A 51 -3.35 -3.25 14.75
N PRO A 52 -3.02 -1.97 14.51
CA PRO A 52 -1.77 -1.29 14.88
C PRO A 52 -1.63 -1.01 16.39
N VAL A 53 -0.41 -1.15 16.93
CA VAL A 53 -0.04 -0.82 18.33
C VAL A 53 1.15 0.15 18.32
N ARG A 54 1.18 1.13 19.24
CA ARG A 54 2.27 2.12 19.28
C ARG A 54 3.61 1.43 19.54
N GLY A 55 4.66 1.85 18.82
CA GLY A 55 6.03 1.36 19.06
C GLY A 55 6.51 1.70 20.47
N GLU A 56 7.30 0.79 21.06
CA GLU A 56 7.78 0.92 22.44
C GLU A 56 9.25 1.31 22.55
N SER A 57 10.04 1.12 21.48
CA SER A 57 11.47 1.46 21.49
C SER A 57 11.66 2.97 21.65
N ASP A 58 12.52 3.35 22.60
CA ASP A 58 12.96 4.74 22.81
C ASP A 58 14.17 5.10 21.91
N ALA A 59 14.46 4.29 20.88
CA ALA A 59 15.54 4.57 19.93
C ALA A 59 15.33 5.90 19.20
N GLU A 60 16.38 6.72 19.16
CA GLU A 60 16.38 7.99 18.41
C GLU A 60 16.63 7.73 16.92
N VAL A 61 15.54 7.62 16.15
CA VAL A 61 15.61 7.47 14.70
C VAL A 61 15.34 8.82 14.02
N THR A 62 16.27 9.27 13.19
CA THR A 62 16.16 10.50 12.41
C THR A 62 16.31 10.20 10.92
N VAL A 63 15.52 10.87 10.09
CA VAL A 63 15.58 10.74 8.63
C VAL A 63 15.49 12.09 7.95
N ARG A 64 16.28 12.28 6.88
CA ARG A 64 16.22 13.45 5.99
C ARG A 64 15.87 12.98 4.58
N GLU A 65 14.75 13.45 4.07
CA GLU A 65 14.30 13.22 2.70
C GLU A 65 14.45 14.52 1.89
N VAL A 66 15.20 14.46 0.79
CA VAL A 66 15.36 15.57 -0.15
C VAL A 66 14.56 15.24 -1.40
N GLU A 67 13.66 16.14 -1.80
CA GLU A 67 12.91 16.00 -3.04
C GLU A 67 13.77 16.37 -4.25
N ASP A 68 13.95 15.41 -5.13
CA ASP A 68 14.73 15.52 -6.36
C ASP A 68 13.93 15.10 -7.60
N ARG A 69 12.65 14.74 -7.45
CA ARG A 69 11.82 14.27 -8.56
C ARG A 69 11.47 15.40 -9.52
N GLU A 70 11.85 15.22 -10.78
CA GLU A 70 11.64 16.18 -11.87
C GLU A 70 10.17 16.53 -12.14
N ASN A 71 9.25 15.64 -11.78
CA ASN A 71 7.82 15.80 -12.00
C ASN A 71 7.08 16.48 -10.83
N ILE A 72 7.83 16.97 -9.84
CA ILE A 72 7.33 17.70 -8.68
C ILE A 72 7.80 19.16 -8.79
N ALA A 73 6.87 20.10 -8.73
CA ALA A 73 7.19 21.53 -8.82
C ALA A 73 6.45 22.32 -7.76
N TYR A 74 7.11 23.32 -7.17
CA TYR A 74 6.47 24.25 -6.25
C TYR A 74 5.87 25.43 -7.02
N ILE A 75 4.66 25.82 -6.64
CA ILE A 75 3.90 26.95 -7.18
C ILE A 75 3.83 28.03 -6.09
N PRO A 76 4.64 29.11 -6.18
CA PRO A 76 4.69 30.15 -5.16
C PRO A 76 3.39 30.89 -4.93
N GLU A 77 2.58 31.07 -5.97
CA GLU A 77 1.38 31.93 -5.94
C GLU A 77 0.33 31.44 -4.96
N ASN A 78 0.28 30.14 -4.67
CA ASN A 78 -0.70 29.52 -3.78
C ASN A 78 -0.09 28.56 -2.75
N ASP A 79 1.24 28.56 -2.59
CA ASP A 79 1.98 27.68 -1.67
C ASP A 79 1.62 26.18 -1.87
N THR A 80 1.63 25.73 -3.13
CA THR A 80 1.32 24.34 -3.47
C THR A 80 2.47 23.61 -4.15
N ILE A 81 2.43 22.29 -4.05
CA ILE A 81 3.20 21.36 -4.85
C ILE A 81 2.30 20.84 -5.98
N ARG A 82 2.74 21.04 -7.22
CA ARG A 82 2.23 20.35 -8.41
C ARG A 82 2.93 19.01 -8.54
N TYR A 83 2.15 17.95 -8.69
CA TYR A 83 2.66 16.58 -8.85
C TYR A 83 1.85 15.83 -9.92
N VAL A 84 2.41 14.74 -10.45
CA VAL A 84 1.69 13.85 -11.36
C VAL A 84 0.71 12.99 -10.55
N SER A 85 -0.58 13.22 -10.73
CA SER A 85 -1.64 12.48 -10.05
C SER A 85 -2.09 11.24 -10.84
N ALA A 86 -1.98 11.27 -12.17
CA ALA A 86 -2.32 10.14 -13.03
C ALA A 86 -1.54 10.18 -14.36
N TRP A 87 -1.51 9.03 -15.04
CA TRP A 87 -1.05 8.92 -16.42
C TRP A 87 -2.21 8.51 -17.31
N ARG A 88 -2.63 9.40 -18.22
CA ARG A 88 -3.76 9.18 -19.12
C ARG A 88 -3.27 8.61 -20.44
N HIS A 89 -3.93 7.58 -20.96
CA HIS A 89 -3.61 7.04 -22.29
C HIS A 89 -4.12 8.01 -23.36
N THR A 90 -3.28 8.32 -24.35
CA THR A 90 -3.61 9.28 -25.41
C THR A 90 -3.96 8.63 -26.74
N ASN A 91 -3.63 7.34 -26.93
CA ASN A 91 -3.75 6.64 -28.21
C ASN A 91 -4.59 5.35 -28.14
N HIS A 92 -5.63 5.31 -27.28
CA HIS A 92 -6.39 4.09 -26.95
C HIS A 92 -6.90 3.28 -28.16
N GLU A 93 -7.25 3.95 -29.26
CA GLU A 93 -7.76 3.31 -30.49
C GLU A 93 -6.65 2.85 -31.45
N ALA A 94 -5.42 3.33 -31.26
CA ALA A 94 -4.28 3.09 -32.15
C ALA A 94 -3.24 2.11 -31.58
N VAL A 95 -3.43 1.63 -30.34
CA VAL A 95 -2.53 0.63 -29.75
C VAL A 95 -2.85 -0.73 -30.35
N GLU A 96 -1.98 -1.24 -31.22
CA GLU A 96 -2.04 -2.63 -31.63
C GLU A 96 -1.87 -3.55 -30.40
N ALA A 97 -2.53 -4.71 -30.41
CA ALA A 97 -2.54 -5.62 -29.27
C ALA A 97 -1.11 -6.02 -28.88
N GLY A 98 -0.63 -5.52 -27.73
CA GLY A 98 0.71 -5.77 -27.21
C GLY A 98 1.66 -4.57 -27.22
N GLU A 99 1.31 -3.47 -27.88
CA GLU A 99 2.11 -2.24 -27.83
C GLU A 99 1.88 -1.44 -26.54
N LYS A 100 2.91 -0.71 -26.11
CA LYS A 100 2.80 0.14 -24.91
C LYS A 100 2.03 1.41 -25.29
N PRO A 101 0.91 1.73 -24.62
CA PRO A 101 0.17 2.95 -24.91
C PRO A 101 1.04 4.18 -24.65
N GLU A 102 0.86 5.20 -25.48
CA GLU A 102 1.34 6.54 -25.19
C GLU A 102 0.58 7.09 -23.99
N ARG A 103 1.29 7.83 -23.13
CA ARG A 103 0.72 8.37 -21.90
C ARG A 103 1.12 9.82 -21.71
N GLU A 104 0.16 10.63 -21.30
CA GLU A 104 0.38 12.00 -20.84
C GLU A 104 0.21 12.09 -19.32
N ALA A 105 1.01 12.94 -18.69
CA ALA A 105 0.90 13.21 -17.26
C ALA A 105 -0.29 14.12 -16.99
N VAL A 106 -1.16 13.70 -16.08
CA VAL A 106 -2.18 14.54 -15.47
C VAL A 106 -1.62 15.07 -14.15
N TYR A 107 -1.66 16.39 -14.00
CA TYR A 107 -1.14 17.07 -12.82
C TYR A 107 -2.28 17.48 -11.88
N ASP A 108 -1.98 17.43 -10.58
CA ASP A 108 -2.80 17.98 -9.52
C ASP A 108 -1.94 18.81 -8.57
N THR A 109 -2.55 19.54 -7.64
CA THR A 109 -1.85 20.38 -6.67
C THR A 109 -2.26 20.08 -5.25
N LEU A 110 -1.30 20.15 -4.33
CA LEU A 110 -1.51 19.98 -2.89
C LEU A 110 -0.81 21.10 -2.12
N PRO A 111 -1.36 21.66 -1.02
CA PRO A 111 -0.62 22.59 -0.17
C PRO A 111 0.74 22.03 0.24
N PHE A 112 1.78 22.88 0.23
CA PHE A 112 3.15 22.46 0.54
C PHE A 112 3.23 21.78 1.90
N THR A 113 2.55 22.33 2.91
CA THR A 113 2.51 21.77 4.28
C THR A 113 1.91 20.36 4.32
N GLU A 114 0.85 20.11 3.57
CA GLU A 114 0.24 18.78 3.49
C GLU A 114 1.13 17.79 2.72
N TRP A 115 1.75 18.25 1.63
CA TRP A 115 2.72 17.45 0.89
C TRP A 115 3.91 17.07 1.77
N ALA A 116 4.53 18.05 2.44
CA ALA A 116 5.66 17.84 3.32
C ALA A 116 5.32 16.89 4.47
N ALA A 117 4.14 17.04 5.10
CA ALA A 117 3.69 16.12 6.14
C ALA A 117 3.55 14.67 5.63
N ARG A 118 2.99 14.50 4.43
CA ARG A 118 2.90 13.18 3.77
C ARG A 118 4.29 12.60 3.53
N ARG A 119 5.23 13.38 3.00
CA ARG A 119 6.62 12.93 2.74
C ARG A 119 7.36 12.57 4.03
N CYS A 120 7.30 13.41 5.06
CA CYS A 120 7.83 13.08 6.39
C CYS A 120 7.27 11.76 6.92
N THR A 121 5.96 11.51 6.78
CA THR A 121 5.35 10.26 7.27
C THR A 121 5.85 9.04 6.50
N PHE A 122 5.99 9.14 5.16
CA PHE A 122 6.57 8.06 4.35
C PHE A 122 8.05 7.81 4.68
N ALA A 123 8.85 8.87 4.83
CA ALA A 123 10.25 8.78 5.23
C ALA A 123 10.38 8.10 6.60
N ALA A 124 9.55 8.51 7.56
CA ALA A 124 9.53 7.95 8.90
C ALA A 124 9.18 6.45 8.91
N ALA A 125 8.14 6.05 8.17
CA ALA A 125 7.76 4.65 8.07
C ALA A 125 8.87 3.77 7.49
N ARG A 126 9.53 4.25 6.42
CA ARG A 126 10.68 3.57 5.83
C ARG A 126 11.84 3.45 6.82
N ALA A 127 12.23 4.57 7.45
CA ALA A 127 13.34 4.60 8.40
C ALA A 127 13.07 3.71 9.62
N ALA A 128 11.84 3.70 10.13
CA ALA A 128 11.46 2.79 11.22
C ALA A 128 11.54 1.32 10.80
N ALA A 129 11.10 0.96 9.60
CA ALA A 129 11.21 -0.41 9.12
C ALA A 129 12.67 -0.82 8.88
N ASP A 130 13.51 0.07 8.33
CA ASP A 130 14.96 -0.14 8.21
C ASP A 130 15.63 -0.38 9.57
N HIS A 131 15.27 0.43 10.57
CA HIS A 131 15.73 0.26 11.95
C HIS A 131 15.31 -1.10 12.53
N VAL A 132 14.02 -1.44 12.47
CA VAL A 132 13.50 -2.70 13.02
C VAL A 132 14.13 -3.92 12.36
N ARG A 133 14.32 -3.91 11.04
CA ARG A 133 15.02 -5.00 10.33
C ARG A 133 16.44 -5.19 10.82
N THR A 134 17.16 -4.09 11.04
CA THR A 134 18.54 -4.12 11.52
C THR A 134 18.61 -4.60 12.96
N GLU A 135 17.73 -4.09 13.82
CA GLU A 135 17.67 -4.46 15.25
C GLU A 135 17.32 -5.95 15.44
N LEU A 136 16.43 -6.48 14.62
CA LEU A 136 15.96 -7.87 14.70
C LEU A 136 16.72 -8.83 13.78
N ASP A 137 17.77 -8.36 13.09
CA ASP A 137 18.58 -9.13 12.13
C ASP A 137 17.74 -9.88 11.06
N VAL A 138 16.70 -9.21 10.54
CA VAL A 138 15.80 -9.78 9.53
C VAL A 138 16.36 -9.55 8.14
N ALA A 139 16.85 -10.63 7.52
CA ALA A 139 17.53 -10.59 6.23
C ALA A 139 16.60 -10.38 5.01
N ASP A 140 15.36 -10.89 5.02
CA ASP A 140 14.43 -10.70 3.89
C ASP A 140 13.73 -9.34 4.02
N PRO A 141 13.95 -8.39 3.09
CA PRO A 141 13.34 -7.07 3.16
C PRO A 141 11.82 -7.08 2.96
N ARG A 142 11.23 -8.21 2.51
CA ARG A 142 9.78 -8.36 2.35
C ARG A 142 9.07 -8.72 3.66
N SER A 143 9.82 -9.26 4.63
CA SER A 143 9.25 -9.75 5.88
C SER A 143 8.88 -8.65 6.86
N ILE A 144 9.58 -7.51 6.80
CA ILE A 144 9.24 -6.29 7.55
C ILE A 144 9.24 -5.12 6.58
N SER A 145 8.18 -4.32 6.55
CA SER A 145 8.06 -3.17 5.66
C SER A 145 7.53 -1.92 6.38
N GLY A 146 7.75 -0.76 5.77
CA GLY A 146 7.26 0.52 6.26
C GLY A 146 6.12 1.02 5.38
N GLY A 147 4.99 1.35 5.99
CA GLY A 147 3.79 1.84 5.33
C GLY A 147 3.17 3.04 6.05
N VAL A 148 2.16 3.62 5.41
CA VAL A 148 1.36 4.70 5.99
C VAL A 148 -0.07 4.22 6.16
N SER A 149 -0.69 4.54 7.30
CA SER A 149 -2.06 4.14 7.60
C SER A 149 -2.89 5.33 8.09
N SER A 150 -4.09 5.47 7.55
CA SER A 150 -5.14 6.35 8.09
C SER A 150 -6.08 5.63 9.07
N ARG A 151 -5.83 4.34 9.34
CA ARG A 151 -6.65 3.49 10.22
C ARG A 151 -6.07 3.39 11.64
N VAL A 152 -5.41 4.44 12.10
CA VAL A 152 -4.94 4.54 13.49
C VAL A 152 -5.84 5.55 14.19
N GLU A 153 -6.49 5.13 15.28
CA GLU A 153 -7.41 5.99 16.02
C GLU A 153 -6.69 7.25 16.52
N GLY A 154 -7.30 8.41 16.31
CA GLY A 154 -6.74 9.71 16.71
C GLY A 154 -5.70 10.29 15.75
N GLU A 155 -5.26 9.54 14.73
CA GLU A 155 -4.23 9.98 13.77
C GLU A 155 -4.83 10.20 12.38
N ARG A 156 -4.51 11.34 11.75
CA ARG A 156 -4.88 11.57 10.33
C ARG A 156 -4.11 10.66 9.39
N SER A 157 -2.86 10.39 9.73
CA SER A 157 -1.93 9.56 8.97
C SER A 157 -0.78 9.19 9.89
N ALA A 158 -0.51 7.90 10.05
CA ALA A 158 0.55 7.38 10.91
C ALA A 158 1.54 6.53 10.12
N ALA A 159 2.81 6.57 10.53
CA ALA A 159 3.81 5.64 10.06
C ALA A 159 3.59 4.27 10.73
N VAL A 160 3.67 3.20 9.94
CA VAL A 160 3.45 1.84 10.42
C VAL A 160 4.57 0.93 9.95
N VAL A 161 5.16 0.17 10.87
CA VAL A 161 6.03 -0.97 10.58
C VAL A 161 5.18 -2.23 10.55
N GLU A 162 5.30 -3.00 9.47
CA GLU A 162 4.48 -4.17 9.22
C GLU A 162 5.34 -5.42 9.18
N SER A 163 4.98 -6.45 9.94
CA SER A 163 5.38 -7.83 9.62
C SER A 163 4.29 -8.50 8.78
N VAL A 164 4.71 -9.31 7.81
CA VAL A 164 3.79 -9.93 6.84
C VAL A 164 3.93 -11.44 6.87
N GLU A 165 2.82 -12.12 7.07
CA GLU A 165 2.67 -13.54 6.74
C GLU A 165 1.85 -13.68 5.46
N THR A 166 2.27 -14.58 4.58
CA THR A 166 1.55 -14.86 3.34
C THR A 166 1.18 -16.32 3.28
N TYR A 167 -0.08 -16.59 2.94
CA TYR A 167 -0.64 -17.91 2.74
C TYR A 167 -1.06 -18.09 1.28
N ASP A 168 -1.00 -19.31 0.78
CA ASP A 168 -1.60 -19.66 -0.52
C ASP A 168 -3.13 -19.83 -0.43
N TRP A 169 -3.77 -20.17 -1.54
CA TRP A 169 -5.21 -20.40 -1.62
C TRP A 169 -5.67 -21.63 -0.82
N ASP A 170 -4.78 -22.60 -0.61
CA ASP A 170 -5.01 -23.81 0.18
C ASP A 170 -4.86 -23.56 1.69
N GLY A 171 -4.40 -22.35 2.08
CA GLY A 171 -4.15 -21.97 3.46
C GLY A 171 -2.81 -22.46 4.00
N ASN A 172 -1.87 -22.84 3.13
CA ASN A 172 -0.50 -23.14 3.53
C ASN A 172 0.32 -21.85 3.65
N LEU A 173 1.12 -21.76 4.70
CA LEU A 173 2.05 -20.67 4.91
C LEU A 173 3.17 -20.73 3.86
N VAL A 174 3.30 -19.68 3.03
CA VAL A 174 4.33 -19.56 1.99
C VAL A 174 5.40 -18.52 2.33
N HIS A 175 5.10 -17.60 3.24
CA HIS A 175 6.06 -16.63 3.76
C HIS A 175 5.75 -16.28 5.21
N GLU A 176 6.79 -16.28 6.05
CA GLU A 176 6.73 -15.78 7.42
C GLU A 176 7.94 -14.91 7.74
N THR A 177 7.74 -13.94 8.64
CA THR A 177 8.82 -13.10 9.15
C THR A 177 9.66 -13.81 10.22
N GLY A 178 9.08 -14.77 10.95
CA GLY A 178 9.72 -15.42 12.10
C GLY A 178 9.88 -14.53 13.34
N VAL A 179 9.23 -13.35 13.35
CA VAL A 179 9.26 -12.37 14.44
C VAL A 179 7.91 -12.33 15.13
N ALA A 180 7.90 -12.59 16.45
CA ALA A 180 6.71 -12.42 17.26
C ALA A 180 6.23 -10.96 17.25
N PHE A 181 4.92 -10.74 17.24
CA PHE A 181 4.35 -9.39 17.17
C PHE A 181 4.79 -8.49 18.34
N GLU A 182 4.90 -9.06 19.52
CA GLU A 182 5.32 -8.34 20.73
C GLU A 182 6.79 -7.90 20.61
N THR A 183 7.64 -8.72 19.99
CA THR A 183 9.02 -8.36 19.64
C THR A 183 9.06 -7.25 18.58
N LEU A 184 8.16 -7.30 17.57
CA LEU A 184 8.03 -6.23 16.58
C LEU A 184 7.66 -4.89 17.23
N VAL A 185 6.68 -4.89 18.15
CA VAL A 185 6.26 -3.70 18.91
C VAL A 185 7.41 -3.15 19.75
N ALA A 186 8.12 -4.02 20.46
CA ALA A 186 9.25 -3.65 21.30
C ALA A 186 10.40 -3.02 20.51
N ALA A 187 10.70 -3.53 19.30
CA ALA A 187 11.75 -2.99 18.43
C ALA A 187 11.31 -1.73 17.66
N THR A 188 10.01 -1.52 17.47
CA THR A 188 9.50 -0.37 16.70
C THR A 188 9.70 0.92 17.50
N PRO A 189 10.38 1.95 16.94
CA PRO A 189 10.54 3.24 17.60
C PRO A 189 9.19 3.85 17.94
N ARG A 190 9.07 4.55 19.08
CA ARG A 190 7.83 5.27 19.40
C ARG A 190 7.59 6.44 18.44
N THR A 191 8.66 7.09 18.01
CA THR A 191 8.63 8.29 17.17
C THR A 191 9.86 8.29 16.24
N VAL A 192 9.71 8.87 15.05
CA VAL A 192 10.83 9.17 14.14
C VAL A 192 10.86 10.67 13.87
N HIS A 193 12.04 11.28 13.98
CA HIS A 193 12.26 12.68 13.62
C HIS A 193 12.51 12.78 12.11
N ALA A 194 11.52 13.23 11.36
CA ALA A 194 11.57 13.29 9.90
C ALA A 194 11.70 14.71 9.39
N THR A 195 12.70 14.94 8.54
CA THR A 195 12.94 16.19 7.84
C THR A 195 12.70 16.02 6.36
N TYR A 196 11.82 16.83 5.78
CA TYR A 196 11.59 16.91 4.34
C TYR A 196 12.13 18.23 3.77
N VAL A 197 12.82 18.15 2.64
CA VAL A 197 13.48 19.28 1.98
C VAL A 197 13.02 19.41 0.54
N PHE A 198 12.60 20.59 0.14
CA PHE A 198 12.24 20.93 -1.25
C PHE A 198 12.92 22.25 -1.65
N GLY A 199 14.01 22.17 -2.41
CA GLY A 199 14.85 23.33 -2.68
C GLY A 199 15.33 23.98 -1.38
N GLU A 200 14.99 25.24 -1.15
CA GLU A 200 15.33 25.98 0.08
C GLU A 200 14.30 25.81 1.21
N ARG A 201 13.19 25.10 0.97
CA ARG A 201 12.15 24.87 1.98
C ARG A 201 12.45 23.61 2.77
N GLU A 202 12.23 23.67 4.07
CA GLU A 202 12.41 22.54 4.98
C GLU A 202 11.19 22.41 5.90
N THR A 203 10.79 21.18 6.21
CA THR A 203 9.75 20.86 7.19
C THR A 203 10.23 19.72 8.05
N GLN A 204 10.09 19.86 9.36
CA GLN A 204 10.48 18.86 10.34
C GLN A 204 9.24 18.42 11.12
N LEU A 205 9.07 17.12 11.31
CA LEU A 205 7.96 16.53 12.04
C LEU A 205 8.42 15.35 12.89
N ASP A 206 7.83 15.24 14.08
CA ASP A 206 7.90 14.07 14.94
C ASP A 206 6.76 13.14 14.55
N VAL A 207 7.08 12.06 13.84
CA VAL A 207 6.07 11.14 13.30
C VAL A 207 5.88 9.99 14.28
N PRO A 208 4.65 9.77 14.80
CA PRO A 208 4.37 8.60 15.63
C PRO A 208 4.43 7.33 14.78
N VAL A 209 5.05 6.28 15.31
CA VAL A 209 5.20 5.01 14.61
C VAL A 209 4.50 3.88 15.37
N TYR A 210 3.82 3.03 14.61
CA TYR A 210 3.05 1.90 15.11
C TYR A 210 3.54 0.60 14.47
N ALA A 211 3.39 -0.52 15.15
CA ALA A 211 3.63 -1.85 14.62
C ALA A 211 2.31 -2.53 14.27
N ARG A 212 2.25 -3.27 13.17
CA ARG A 212 1.15 -4.17 12.83
C ARG A 212 1.65 -5.49 12.26
N HIS A 213 0.85 -6.53 12.43
CA HIS A 213 1.05 -7.82 11.79
C HIS A 213 -0.08 -8.04 10.77
N VAL A 214 0.28 -8.31 9.53
CA VAL A 214 -0.65 -8.49 8.43
C VAL A 214 -0.57 -9.90 7.90
N VAL A 215 -1.75 -10.53 7.77
CA VAL A 215 -1.92 -11.82 7.12
C VAL A 215 -2.48 -11.57 5.73
N LEU A 216 -1.76 -12.03 4.71
CA LEU A 216 -2.14 -11.90 3.31
C LEU A 216 -2.41 -13.27 2.70
N GLN A 217 -3.36 -13.33 1.78
CA GLN A 217 -3.57 -14.48 0.92
C GLN A 217 -3.09 -14.15 -0.50
N HIS A 218 -2.18 -14.96 -1.03
CA HIS A 218 -1.63 -14.80 -2.37
C HIS A 218 -2.44 -15.60 -3.39
N SER A 219 -2.77 -14.96 -4.51
CA SER A 219 -3.47 -15.55 -5.66
C SER A 219 -2.55 -16.29 -6.60
#